data_AF-B8FF39-F1
#
_entry.id   AF-B8FF39-F1
#
_cell.length_a   1.000
_cell.length_b   1.000
_cell.length_c   1.000
_cell.angle_alpha   90.00
_cell.angle_beta   90.00
_cell.angle_gamma   90.00
#
_symmetry.space_group_name_H-M   'P 1'
#
loop_
_entity.id
_entity.type
_entity.pdbx_description
1 polymer ?
#
loop_
_entity_poly.entity_id
_entity_poly.type
_entity_poly.pdbx_seq_one_letter_code
_entity_poly.pdbx_strand_id
1 'polypeptide(L)'
;MPHTRKITFRLLAVLLGLVLSFIVLETAARLIGPEYYRFNNRSNEYYTNPRGYHHIVRMDGETPVYGLDYNFAREKYRLPPGAPKNYLDGKRFDALGLGDSFMTGAGVKYEDVCFRRLEKMFTEAGRDLKIKNCSVPGVNLGFISSICAHELSLQPYPLVIYGFVLNDLGLPGRESITGSDFIDQNNGENQYNPWRKRLACVNLAASMIEKIRLHRKTAQAYLDAYEPDYAGPRLEILESMAKEVEGRGGRMVLVIFPLLYDFDNYRFEKCHALLRDFAANKGIPVLDLLPAFSQHKAHDLWVNPTDHHPNELAHAIAAREIFRFLNQENLPPL
;
A
#
# COMPACT_ATOMS: atom_id res chain seq x y z
N MET A 1 -47.99 47.48 -17.39
CA MET A 1 -48.23 46.10 -16.89
C MET A 1 -47.88 44.95 -17.85
N PRO A 2 -48.02 45.03 -19.19
CA PRO A 2 -47.70 43.89 -20.08
C PRO A 2 -46.20 43.65 -20.30
N HIS A 3 -45.36 44.69 -20.19
CA HIS A 3 -43.91 44.57 -20.42
C HIS A 3 -43.18 43.83 -19.29
N THR A 4 -43.57 44.07 -18.03
CA THR A 4 -43.04 43.39 -16.84
C THR A 4 -43.41 41.91 -16.78
N ARG A 5 -44.58 41.51 -17.29
CA ARG A 5 -45.00 40.10 -17.42
C ARG A 5 -44.15 39.30 -18.42
N LYS A 6 -43.71 39.93 -19.53
CA LYS A 6 -42.83 39.27 -20.51
C LYS A 6 -41.40 39.06 -19.99
N ILE A 7 -40.88 40.02 -19.23
CA ILE A 7 -39.55 39.92 -18.61
C ILE A 7 -39.54 38.82 -17.54
N THR A 8 -40.54 38.82 -16.64
CA THR A 8 -40.69 37.79 -15.61
C THR A 8 -40.84 36.39 -16.20
N PHE A 9 -41.62 36.22 -17.27
CA PHE A 9 -41.74 34.93 -17.96
C PHE A 9 -40.41 34.44 -18.56
N ARG A 10 -39.64 35.32 -19.21
CA ARG A 10 -38.32 34.98 -19.76
C ARG A 10 -37.33 34.60 -18.67
N LEU A 11 -37.32 35.35 -17.57
CA LEU A 11 -36.49 35.03 -16.41
C LEU A 11 -36.87 33.67 -15.81
N LEU A 12 -38.16 33.38 -15.68
CA LEU A 12 -38.63 32.09 -15.18
C LEU A 12 -38.24 30.93 -16.11
N ALA A 13 -38.36 31.11 -17.43
CA ALA A 13 -37.95 30.11 -18.40
C ALA A 13 -36.43 29.84 -18.36
N VAL A 14 -35.61 30.88 -18.21
CA VAL A 14 -34.15 30.74 -18.05
C VAL A 14 -33.82 30.02 -16.74
N LEU A 15 -34.44 30.41 -15.62
CA LEU A 15 -34.26 29.74 -14.33
C LEU A 15 -34.66 28.27 -14.39
N LEU A 16 -35.80 27.96 -15.01
CA LEU A 16 -36.25 26.57 -15.20
C LEU A 16 -35.25 25.77 -16.05
N GLY A 17 -34.73 26.36 -17.13
CA GLY A 17 -33.70 25.74 -17.97
C GLY A 17 -32.41 25.44 -17.20
N LEU A 18 -31.95 26.36 -16.37
CA LEU A 18 -30.78 26.16 -15.51
C LEU A 18 -31.01 25.05 -14.47
N VAL A 19 -32.20 25.02 -13.84
CA VAL A 19 -32.57 23.98 -12.88
C VAL A 19 -32.62 22.60 -13.55
N LEU A 20 -33.27 22.48 -14.72
CA LEU A 20 -33.33 21.22 -15.47
C LEU A 20 -31.93 20.76 -15.89
N SER A 21 -31.07 21.68 -16.36
CA SER A 21 -29.69 21.36 -16.74
C SER A 21 -28.89 20.86 -15.54
N PHE A 22 -29.04 21.51 -14.37
CA PHE A 22 -28.40 21.07 -13.14
C PHE A 22 -28.89 19.68 -12.71
N ILE A 23 -30.19 19.40 -12.79
CA ILE A 23 -30.75 18.08 -12.48
C ILE A 23 -30.15 17.00 -13.40
N VAL A 24 -30.05 17.27 -14.70
CA VAL A 24 -29.45 16.33 -15.66
C VAL A 24 -27.98 16.09 -15.34
N LEU A 25 -27.20 17.15 -15.08
CA LEU A 25 -25.78 17.03 -14.74
C LEU A 25 -25.56 16.28 -13.41
N GLU A 26 -26.37 16.58 -12.40
CA GLU A 26 -26.32 15.92 -11.10
C GLU A 26 -26.69 14.44 -11.21
N THR A 27 -27.73 14.11 -11.99
CA THR A 27 -28.14 12.73 -12.24
C THR A 27 -27.05 11.96 -12.98
N ALA A 28 -26.48 12.54 -14.04
CA ALA A 28 -25.36 11.95 -14.75
C ALA A 28 -24.17 11.72 -13.79
N ALA A 29 -23.78 12.73 -13.02
CA ALA A 29 -22.69 12.62 -12.06
C ALA A 29 -22.94 11.57 -10.97
N ARG A 30 -24.20 11.29 -10.58
CA ARG A 30 -24.52 10.18 -9.67
C ARG A 30 -24.37 8.81 -10.32
N LEU A 31 -24.68 8.70 -11.60
CA LEU A 31 -24.65 7.43 -12.32
C LEU A 31 -23.23 7.01 -12.74
N ILE A 32 -22.39 7.96 -13.14
CA ILE A 32 -21.06 7.68 -13.70
C ILE A 32 -19.91 8.36 -12.97
N GLY A 33 -20.21 9.26 -12.03
CA GLY A 33 -19.20 9.99 -11.28
C GLY A 33 -18.58 9.14 -10.18
N PRO A 34 -17.47 9.62 -9.59
CA PRO A 34 -16.79 8.90 -8.53
C PRO A 34 -17.68 8.83 -7.29
N GLU A 35 -17.62 7.71 -6.60
CA GLU A 35 -18.21 7.57 -5.27
C GLU A 35 -17.46 8.46 -4.26
N TYR A 36 -18.19 9.06 -3.33
CA TYR A 36 -17.58 9.83 -2.24
C TYR A 36 -17.55 9.02 -0.96
N TYR A 37 -16.33 8.70 -0.52
CA TYR A 37 -16.11 7.97 0.72
C TYR A 37 -16.01 8.91 1.92
N ARG A 38 -16.42 8.39 3.08
CA ARG A 38 -16.26 9.08 4.37
C ARG A 38 -14.86 8.76 4.91
N PHE A 39 -14.20 9.77 5.48
CA PHE A 39 -12.88 9.66 6.08
C PHE A 39 -12.96 9.93 7.59
N ASN A 40 -12.15 9.23 8.38
CA ASN A 40 -11.99 9.41 9.84
C ASN A 40 -10.56 9.80 10.23
N ASN A 41 -9.65 9.90 9.25
CA ASN A 41 -8.21 10.08 9.44
C ASN A 41 -7.54 9.04 10.34
N ARG A 42 -8.01 7.79 10.28
CA ARG A 42 -7.45 6.66 11.02
C ARG A 42 -7.14 5.53 10.05
N SER A 43 -5.86 5.16 9.95
CA SER A 43 -5.43 4.03 9.14
C SER A 43 -6.08 2.74 9.64
N ASN A 44 -6.41 1.82 8.73
CA ASN A 44 -7.07 0.56 9.03
C ASN A 44 -8.51 0.66 9.61
N GLU A 45 -9.12 1.85 9.63
CA GLU A 45 -10.54 2.04 9.97
C GLU A 45 -11.32 2.55 8.75
N TYR A 46 -12.30 1.78 8.28
CA TYR A 46 -13.05 2.06 7.05
C TYR A 46 -14.54 2.23 7.32
N TYR A 47 -15.21 3.15 6.61
CA TYR A 47 -16.67 3.28 6.65
C TYR A 47 -17.40 2.34 5.68
N THR A 48 -16.64 1.56 4.90
CA THR A 48 -17.16 0.59 3.93
C THR A 48 -16.47 -0.75 4.14
N ASN A 49 -17.19 -1.83 3.85
CA ASN A 49 -16.66 -3.19 3.88
C ASN A 49 -17.11 -3.94 2.62
N PRO A 50 -16.69 -3.47 1.43
CA PRO A 50 -17.23 -3.94 0.16
C PRO A 50 -17.03 -5.44 -0.08
N ARG A 51 -16.05 -6.04 0.60
CA ARG A 51 -15.64 -7.45 0.44
C ARG A 51 -16.09 -8.33 1.62
N GLY A 52 -16.74 -7.75 2.64
CA GLY A 52 -17.13 -8.48 3.85
C GLY A 52 -15.94 -9.04 4.64
N TYR A 53 -14.73 -8.52 4.42
CA TYR A 53 -13.49 -9.08 4.97
C TYR A 53 -13.19 -8.57 6.38
N HIS A 54 -13.58 -7.32 6.66
CA HIS A 54 -13.38 -6.64 7.94
C HIS A 54 -14.55 -6.85 8.90
N HIS A 55 -14.32 -6.65 10.20
CA HIS A 55 -15.39 -6.63 11.21
C HIS A 55 -15.58 -5.22 11.77
N ILE A 56 -16.71 -5.00 12.46
CA ILE A 56 -16.97 -3.73 13.12
C ILE A 56 -16.01 -3.59 14.30
N VAL A 57 -15.13 -2.59 14.25
CA VAL A 57 -14.17 -2.27 15.32
C VAL A 57 -14.69 -1.15 16.22
N ARG A 58 -15.59 -0.31 15.71
CA ARG A 58 -16.18 0.81 16.46
C ARG A 58 -17.48 1.29 15.81
N MET A 59 -18.32 1.96 16.61
CA MET A 59 -19.43 2.77 16.11
C MET A 59 -19.08 4.26 16.11
N ASP A 60 -19.40 4.96 15.03
CA ASP A 60 -19.34 6.41 14.92
C ASP A 60 -20.78 6.97 14.83
N GLY A 61 -21.35 7.28 15.99
CA GLY A 61 -22.80 7.46 16.11
C GLY A 61 -23.53 6.16 15.75
N GLU A 62 -24.42 6.22 14.77
CA GLU A 62 -25.12 5.05 14.23
C GLU A 62 -24.37 4.38 13.07
N THR A 63 -23.23 4.94 12.62
CA THR A 63 -22.49 4.39 11.47
C THR A 63 -21.44 3.38 11.95
N PRO A 64 -21.45 2.13 11.44
CA PRO A 64 -20.38 1.18 11.75
C PRO A 64 -19.06 1.58 11.08
N VAL A 65 -17.97 1.40 11.81
CA VAL A 65 -16.60 1.51 11.32
C VAL A 65 -15.97 0.13 11.35
N TYR A 66 -15.45 -0.28 10.20
CA TYR A 66 -14.87 -1.59 9.95
C TYR A 66 -13.35 -1.54 10.04
N GLY A 67 -12.72 -2.64 10.40
CA GLY A 67 -11.26 -2.76 10.45
C GLY A 67 -10.84 -4.16 10.84
N LEU A 68 -9.62 -4.27 11.36
CA LEU A 68 -9.10 -5.48 11.98
C LEU A 68 -8.40 -5.13 13.29
N ASP A 69 -8.39 -6.10 14.21
CA ASP A 69 -7.57 -6.04 15.40
C ASP A 69 -6.17 -6.56 15.08
N TYR A 70 -5.16 -5.80 15.51
CA TYR A 70 -3.76 -6.15 15.34
C TYR A 70 -3.13 -6.46 16.70
N ASN A 71 -2.28 -7.48 16.71
CA ASN A 71 -1.40 -7.73 17.84
C ASN A 71 0.04 -7.45 17.43
N PHE A 72 0.74 -6.67 18.24
CA PHE A 72 2.13 -6.27 17.98
C PHE A 72 3.04 -6.56 19.17
N ALA A 73 4.29 -6.92 18.89
CA ALA A 73 5.36 -6.99 19.87
C ALA A 73 5.77 -5.57 20.35
N ARG A 74 6.71 -5.47 21.30
CA ARG A 74 7.23 -4.16 21.74
C ARG A 74 7.97 -3.43 20.62
N GLU A 75 8.62 -4.21 19.77
CA GLU A 75 9.36 -3.84 18.58
C GLU A 75 8.45 -3.46 17.40
N LYS A 76 7.11 -3.50 17.61
CA LYS A 76 6.06 -3.26 16.61
C LYS A 76 5.96 -4.32 15.51
N TYR A 77 6.64 -5.45 15.64
CA TYR A 77 6.44 -6.60 14.76
C TYR A 77 5.06 -7.22 14.96
N ARG A 78 4.39 -7.58 13.88
CA ARG A 78 3.05 -8.17 13.95
C ARG A 78 3.12 -9.61 14.49
N LEU A 79 2.32 -9.86 15.52
CA LEU A 79 2.19 -11.15 16.19
C LEU A 79 0.89 -11.86 15.80
N PRO A 80 0.80 -13.20 15.99
CA PRO A 80 -0.46 -13.90 15.91
C PRO A 80 -1.50 -13.30 16.87
N PRO A 81 -2.80 -13.36 16.52
CA PRO A 81 -3.87 -12.97 17.44
C PRO A 81 -3.72 -13.69 18.79
N GLY A 82 -3.80 -12.94 19.90
CA GLY A 82 -3.70 -13.48 21.27
C GLY A 82 -2.29 -13.87 21.75
N ALA A 83 -1.26 -13.80 20.90
CA ALA A 83 0.10 -14.11 21.31
C ALA A 83 0.64 -13.10 22.36
N PRO A 84 1.41 -13.54 23.37
CA PRO A 84 1.99 -12.64 24.36
C PRO A 84 3.10 -11.77 23.75
N LYS A 85 3.46 -10.66 24.41
CA LYS A 85 4.43 -9.69 23.86
C LYS A 85 5.85 -10.25 23.66
N ASN A 86 6.22 -11.28 24.41
CA ASN A 86 7.47 -12.03 24.31
C ASN A 86 7.37 -13.26 23.39
N TYR A 87 6.36 -13.32 22.52
CA TYR A 87 6.11 -14.50 21.66
C TYR A 87 7.29 -14.88 20.75
N LEU A 88 8.17 -13.93 20.43
CA LEU A 88 9.32 -14.14 19.55
C LEU A 88 10.60 -14.51 20.31
N ASP A 89 10.63 -14.33 21.63
CA ASP A 89 11.84 -14.47 22.45
C ASP A 89 12.33 -15.93 22.46
N GLY A 90 13.63 -16.10 22.22
CA GLY A 90 14.28 -17.42 22.22
C GLY A 90 13.89 -18.34 21.07
N LYS A 91 13.05 -17.91 20.13
CA LYS A 91 12.68 -18.69 18.95
C LYS A 91 13.74 -18.57 17.85
N ARG A 92 14.04 -19.71 17.23
CA ARG A 92 14.86 -19.80 16.04
C ARG A 92 13.99 -19.70 14.80
N PHE A 93 14.48 -18.97 13.80
CA PHE A 93 13.80 -18.80 12.51
C PHE A 93 14.78 -19.09 11.38
N ASP A 94 14.26 -19.59 10.26
CA ASP A 94 15.04 -19.96 9.08
C ASP A 94 15.21 -18.78 8.11
N ALA A 95 14.30 -17.81 8.19
CA ALA A 95 14.37 -16.59 7.40
C ALA A 95 13.92 -15.34 8.18
N LEU A 96 14.48 -14.20 7.80
CA LEU A 96 14.06 -12.88 8.27
C LEU A 96 13.19 -12.22 7.19
N GLY A 97 11.97 -11.82 7.56
CA GLY A 97 11.09 -11.03 6.72
C GLY A 97 11.19 -9.55 7.06
N LEU A 98 11.53 -8.71 6.08
CA LEU A 98 11.63 -7.27 6.20
C LEU A 98 10.60 -6.58 5.27
N GLY A 99 10.17 -5.39 5.66
CA GLY A 99 9.29 -4.54 4.84
C GLY A 99 8.53 -3.52 5.69
N ASP A 100 7.59 -2.84 5.06
CA ASP A 100 6.79 -1.77 5.67
C ASP A 100 5.35 -2.25 6.02
N SER A 101 4.36 -1.38 5.87
CA SER A 101 2.95 -1.70 6.05
C SER A 101 2.43 -2.77 5.06
N PHE A 102 3.00 -2.88 3.86
CA PHE A 102 2.65 -3.91 2.88
C PHE A 102 2.95 -5.29 3.45
N MET A 103 4.13 -5.47 4.03
CA MET A 103 4.53 -6.78 4.58
C MET A 103 4.06 -7.01 6.01
N THR A 104 3.71 -5.94 6.74
CA THR A 104 2.95 -6.03 7.99
C THR A 104 1.52 -6.54 7.74
N GLY A 105 0.97 -6.28 6.55
CA GLY A 105 -0.39 -6.64 6.15
C GLY A 105 -1.43 -5.68 6.72
N ALA A 106 -1.22 -4.37 6.51
CA ALA A 106 -2.24 -3.36 6.77
C ALA A 106 -3.54 -3.75 6.04
N GLY A 107 -4.65 -3.78 6.76
CA GLY A 107 -5.95 -4.19 6.27
C GLY A 107 -6.18 -5.69 6.08
N VAL A 108 -5.21 -6.55 6.41
CA VAL A 108 -5.22 -7.99 6.10
C VAL A 108 -5.16 -8.83 7.37
N LYS A 109 -5.90 -9.93 7.45
CA LYS A 109 -5.87 -10.85 8.61
C LYS A 109 -4.51 -11.52 8.73
N TYR A 110 -4.13 -11.91 9.95
CA TYR A 110 -2.78 -12.38 10.23
C TYR A 110 -2.40 -13.60 9.36
N GLU A 111 -3.30 -14.57 9.28
CA GLU A 111 -3.16 -15.80 8.50
C GLU A 111 -2.99 -15.57 6.99
N ASP A 112 -3.46 -14.42 6.49
CA ASP A 112 -3.47 -14.07 5.08
C ASP A 112 -2.27 -13.19 4.67
N VAL A 113 -1.42 -12.78 5.63
CA VAL A 113 -0.21 -12.00 5.35
C VAL A 113 0.77 -12.82 4.51
N CYS A 114 1.50 -12.13 3.63
CA CYS A 114 2.39 -12.71 2.61
C CYS A 114 3.34 -13.77 3.22
N PHE A 115 4.07 -13.42 4.28
CA PHE A 115 4.99 -14.36 4.92
C PHE A 115 4.27 -15.58 5.54
N ARG A 116 3.06 -15.42 6.09
CA ARG A 116 2.29 -16.56 6.64
C ARG A 116 1.82 -17.51 5.54
N ARG A 117 1.38 -16.96 4.40
CA ARG A 117 1.05 -17.74 3.21
C ARG A 117 2.29 -18.43 2.65
N LEU A 118 3.44 -17.76 2.63
CA LEU A 118 4.70 -18.33 2.16
C LEU A 118 5.12 -19.52 3.03
N GLU A 119 5.13 -19.39 4.36
CA GLU A 119 5.41 -20.51 5.29
C GLU A 119 4.47 -21.70 5.04
N LYS A 120 3.17 -21.43 4.83
CA LYS A 120 2.19 -22.47 4.50
C LYS A 120 2.52 -23.19 3.19
N MET A 121 2.90 -22.46 2.13
CA MET A 121 3.27 -23.04 0.84
C MET A 121 4.53 -23.93 0.94
N PHE A 122 5.53 -23.51 1.74
CA PHE A 122 6.69 -24.36 2.01
C PHE A 122 6.29 -25.63 2.78
N THR A 123 5.44 -25.49 3.79
CA THR A 123 4.92 -26.63 4.58
C THR A 123 4.19 -27.63 3.69
N GLU A 124 3.32 -27.16 2.79
CA GLU A 124 2.60 -27.99 1.82
C GLU A 124 3.52 -28.67 0.81
N ALA A 125 4.67 -28.06 0.52
CA ALA A 125 5.73 -28.63 -0.31
C ALA A 125 6.71 -29.55 0.47
N GLY A 126 6.39 -29.90 1.73
CA GLY A 126 7.20 -30.80 2.55
C GLY A 126 8.48 -30.19 3.14
N ARG A 127 8.59 -28.86 3.18
CA ARG A 127 9.72 -28.13 3.79
C ARG A 127 9.22 -27.26 4.93
N ASP A 128 9.90 -27.28 6.07
CA ASP A 128 9.59 -26.35 7.14
C ASP A 128 10.42 -25.08 6.96
N LEU A 129 9.77 -23.96 6.67
CA LEU A 129 10.37 -22.64 6.63
C LEU A 129 9.67 -21.76 7.67
N LYS A 130 10.39 -21.31 8.69
CA LYS A 130 9.90 -20.35 9.68
C LYS A 130 10.44 -18.96 9.39
N ILE A 131 9.56 -18.00 9.21
CA ILE A 131 9.89 -16.62 8.87
C ILE A 131 9.59 -15.71 10.06
N LYS A 132 10.62 -15.01 10.56
CA LYS A 132 10.41 -13.92 11.52
C LYS A 132 9.98 -12.67 10.74
N ASN A 133 8.68 -12.35 10.77
CA ASN A 133 8.19 -11.12 10.15
C ASN A 133 8.51 -9.90 11.05
N CYS A 134 9.56 -9.16 10.68
CA CYS A 134 10.00 -7.94 11.33
C CYS A 134 9.57 -6.67 10.58
N SER A 135 8.56 -6.76 9.73
CA SER A 135 8.01 -5.59 9.04
C SER A 135 7.32 -4.63 9.99
N VAL A 136 7.49 -3.33 9.75
CA VAL A 136 6.95 -2.25 10.59
C VAL A 136 6.28 -1.20 9.71
N PRO A 137 5.03 -0.79 9.98
CA PRO A 137 4.35 0.22 9.16
C PRO A 137 5.05 1.57 9.13
N GLY A 138 5.13 2.18 7.93
CA GLY A 138 5.55 3.58 7.75
C GLY A 138 7.04 3.86 7.92
N VAL A 139 7.87 2.82 7.94
CA VAL A 139 9.32 2.95 8.05
C VAL A 139 9.97 3.17 6.68
N ASN A 140 11.19 3.70 6.66
CA ASN A 140 11.99 3.87 5.46
C ASN A 140 13.19 2.89 5.44
N LEU A 141 13.93 2.88 4.34
CA LEU A 141 15.08 2.00 4.14
C LEU A 141 16.15 2.08 5.25
N GLY A 142 16.42 3.28 5.78
CA GLY A 142 17.39 3.44 6.87
C GLY A 142 16.95 2.75 8.17
N PHE A 143 15.65 2.83 8.49
CA PHE A 143 15.09 2.13 9.64
C PHE A 143 15.02 0.61 9.40
N ILE A 144 14.70 0.18 8.17
CA ILE A 144 14.70 -1.24 7.78
C ILE A 144 16.12 -1.83 7.89
N SER A 145 17.14 -1.08 7.46
CA SER A 145 18.54 -1.47 7.64
C SER A 145 18.90 -1.63 9.12
N SER A 146 18.41 -0.73 9.99
CA SER A 146 18.61 -0.83 11.43
C SER A 146 17.94 -2.06 12.05
N ILE A 147 16.72 -2.40 11.60
CA ILE A 147 16.03 -3.65 11.98
C ILE A 147 16.85 -4.85 11.55
N CYS A 148 17.32 -4.88 10.30
CA CYS A 148 18.12 -5.97 9.75
C CYS A 148 19.38 -6.21 10.59
N ALA A 149 20.18 -5.16 10.83
CA ALA A 149 21.40 -5.24 11.64
C ALA A 149 21.12 -5.72 13.08
N HIS A 150 20.05 -5.22 13.70
CA HIS A 150 19.63 -5.67 15.03
C HIS A 150 19.29 -7.16 15.04
N GLU A 151 18.46 -7.62 14.11
CA GLU A 151 18.02 -9.01 14.05
C GLU A 151 19.18 -9.96 13.73
N LEU A 152 20.07 -9.58 12.81
CA LEU A 152 21.29 -10.32 12.49
C LEU A 152 22.27 -10.43 13.67
N SER A 153 22.19 -9.51 14.65
CA SER A 153 22.96 -9.59 15.90
C SER A 153 22.41 -10.62 16.88
N LEU A 154 21.14 -10.99 16.76
CA LEU A 154 20.46 -11.93 17.66
C LEU A 154 20.57 -13.38 17.18
N GLN A 155 20.52 -13.62 15.87
CA GLN A 155 20.69 -14.95 15.28
C GLN A 155 21.11 -14.85 13.80
N PRO A 156 21.78 -15.87 13.24
CA PRO A 156 22.02 -15.95 11.81
C PRO A 156 20.73 -16.28 11.06
N TYR A 157 20.54 -15.66 9.89
CA TYR A 157 19.43 -15.94 8.98
C TYR A 157 19.99 -16.37 7.62
N PRO A 158 19.86 -17.66 7.23
CA PRO A 158 20.27 -18.14 5.90
C PRO A 158 19.56 -17.40 4.75
N LEU A 159 18.35 -16.89 5.00
CA LEU A 159 17.56 -16.14 4.04
C LEU A 159 17.00 -14.86 4.68
N VAL A 160 17.15 -13.73 3.98
CA VAL A 160 16.46 -12.48 4.30
C VAL A 160 15.59 -12.10 3.10
N ILE A 161 14.29 -11.92 3.32
CA ILE A 161 13.34 -11.51 2.27
C ILE A 161 12.90 -10.09 2.59
N TYR A 162 13.28 -9.14 1.74
CA TYR A 162 12.88 -7.75 1.89
C TYR A 162 11.80 -7.38 0.88
N GLY A 163 10.56 -7.24 1.35
CA GLY A 163 9.47 -6.64 0.57
C GLY A 163 9.64 -5.13 0.53
N PHE A 164 10.21 -4.64 -0.57
CA PHE A 164 10.52 -3.24 -0.82
C PHE A 164 9.35 -2.56 -1.52
N VAL A 165 8.82 -1.48 -0.95
CA VAL A 165 7.80 -0.64 -1.57
C VAL A 165 8.44 0.63 -2.11
N LEU A 166 7.91 1.20 -3.20
CA LEU A 166 8.58 2.31 -3.87
C LEU A 166 8.84 3.54 -2.97
N ASN A 167 8.06 3.74 -1.91
CA ASN A 167 8.25 4.80 -0.92
C ASN A 167 9.33 4.51 0.12
N ASP A 168 9.97 3.34 0.12
CA ASP A 168 10.99 2.97 1.12
C ASP A 168 12.28 3.79 0.96
N LEU A 169 12.57 4.31 -0.24
CA LEU A 169 13.61 5.34 -0.42
C LEU A 169 13.26 6.63 0.34
N GLY A 170 12.01 6.82 0.77
CA GLY A 170 11.50 8.09 1.24
C GLY A 170 11.17 9.00 0.06
N LEU A 171 10.19 9.87 0.25
CA LEU A 171 9.73 10.78 -0.79
C LEU A 171 10.29 12.18 -0.52
N PRO A 172 10.99 12.82 -1.48
CA PRO A 172 11.40 14.20 -1.35
C PRO A 172 10.17 15.09 -1.17
N GLY A 173 10.24 16.03 -0.22
CA GLY A 173 9.14 16.96 0.05
C GLY A 173 7.88 16.31 0.63
N ARG A 174 7.97 15.12 1.25
CA ARG A 174 6.82 14.41 1.87
C ARG A 174 6.00 15.27 2.84
N GLU A 175 6.62 16.21 3.54
CA GLU A 175 5.93 17.18 4.40
C GLU A 175 4.93 18.07 3.64
N SER A 176 5.12 18.26 2.33
CA SER A 176 4.24 19.03 1.43
C SER A 176 3.18 18.18 0.72
N ILE A 177 3.21 16.85 0.94
CA ILE A 177 2.27 15.86 0.39
C ILE A 177 1.35 15.40 1.53
N THR A 178 0.72 16.34 2.23
CA THR A 178 -0.39 16.05 3.13
C THR A 178 -1.64 15.77 2.28
N GLY A 179 -2.42 14.74 2.62
CA GLY A 179 -3.72 14.51 1.96
C GLY A 179 -3.84 13.33 1.01
N SER A 180 -2.79 13.00 0.26
CA SER A 180 -2.94 12.14 -0.91
C SER A 180 -1.64 11.41 -1.26
N ASP A 181 -1.36 10.32 -0.57
CA ASP A 181 -0.41 9.31 -1.05
C ASP A 181 -1.17 8.30 -1.93
N PHE A 182 -0.44 7.57 -2.79
CA PHE A 182 -1.01 6.48 -3.60
C PHE A 182 -1.46 5.28 -2.78
N ILE A 183 -1.11 5.25 -1.48
CA ILE A 183 -1.24 4.08 -0.62
C ILE A 183 -2.44 4.23 0.33
N ASP A 184 -2.45 5.21 1.25
CA ASP A 184 -3.53 5.35 2.23
C ASP A 184 -4.09 6.78 2.25
N GLN A 185 -5.30 6.94 1.73
CA GLN A 185 -5.98 8.24 1.69
C GLN A 185 -6.51 8.64 3.08
N ASN A 186 -6.58 7.71 4.03
CA ASN A 186 -6.98 8.02 5.40
C ASN A 186 -5.86 8.72 6.18
N ASN A 187 -4.59 8.64 5.76
CA ASN A 187 -3.48 9.33 6.45
C ASN A 187 -3.31 10.81 6.08
N GLY A 188 -4.24 11.37 5.31
CA GLY A 188 -4.08 12.67 4.66
C GLY A 188 -4.69 13.88 5.37
N GLU A 189 -5.25 13.74 6.57
CA GLU A 189 -6.11 14.80 7.16
C GLU A 189 -7.35 15.12 6.30
N ASN A 190 -7.77 14.17 5.45
CA ASN A 190 -8.96 14.33 4.62
C ASN A 190 -10.19 14.55 5.50
N GLN A 191 -10.87 15.68 5.31
CA GLN A 191 -12.08 16.01 6.05
C GLN A 191 -13.31 15.59 5.27
N TYR A 192 -14.22 14.92 5.96
CA TYR A 192 -15.52 14.59 5.39
C TYR A 192 -16.30 15.86 5.03
N ASN A 193 -16.66 16.00 3.77
CA ASN A 193 -17.40 17.12 3.22
C ASN A 193 -18.84 16.69 2.90
N PRO A 194 -19.85 17.14 3.68
CA PRO A 194 -21.24 16.76 3.47
C PRO A 194 -21.79 17.21 2.11
N TRP A 195 -21.25 18.26 1.51
CA TRP A 195 -21.66 18.73 0.20
C TRP A 195 -21.21 17.79 -0.92
N ARG A 196 -20.03 17.17 -0.80
CA ARG A 196 -19.58 16.13 -1.75
C ARG A 196 -20.43 14.88 -1.67
N LYS A 197 -20.90 14.51 -0.47
CA LYS A 197 -21.86 13.41 -0.33
C LYS A 197 -23.23 13.76 -0.91
N ARG A 198 -23.68 15.02 -0.73
CA ARG A 198 -25.01 15.47 -1.15
C ARG A 198 -25.10 15.81 -2.63
N LEU A 199 -24.05 16.34 -3.25
CA LEU A 199 -24.03 16.83 -4.62
C LEU A 199 -22.92 16.13 -5.41
N ALA A 200 -23.32 15.21 -6.30
CA ALA A 200 -22.40 14.41 -7.09
C ALA A 200 -21.61 15.26 -8.10
N CYS A 201 -22.18 16.33 -8.64
CA CYS A 201 -21.45 17.25 -9.51
C CYS A 201 -20.30 17.97 -8.76
N VAL A 202 -20.52 18.35 -7.50
CA VAL A 202 -19.48 18.93 -6.64
C VAL A 202 -18.42 17.89 -6.33
N ASN A 203 -18.82 16.65 -6.03
CA ASN A 203 -17.85 15.57 -5.82
C ASN A 203 -17.00 15.30 -7.06
N LEU A 204 -17.64 15.20 -8.24
CA LEU A 204 -16.98 14.96 -9.50
C LEU A 204 -15.92 16.04 -9.78
N ALA A 205 -16.28 17.32 -9.65
CA ALA A 205 -15.34 18.43 -9.85
C ALA A 205 -14.18 18.38 -8.85
N ALA A 206 -14.47 18.14 -7.56
CA ALA A 206 -13.45 18.02 -6.52
C ALA A 206 -12.50 16.83 -6.79
N SER A 207 -13.03 15.65 -7.12
CA SER A 207 -12.26 14.45 -7.44
C SER A 207 -11.40 14.62 -8.68
N MET A 208 -11.86 15.36 -9.70
CA MET A 208 -11.01 15.70 -10.86
C MET A 208 -9.82 16.57 -10.44
N ILE A 209 -10.04 17.59 -9.61
CA ILE A 209 -8.96 18.46 -9.09
C ILE A 209 -7.98 17.66 -8.23
N GLU A 210 -8.48 16.82 -7.34
CA GLU A 210 -7.68 15.92 -6.49
C GLU A 210 -6.85 14.96 -7.34
N LYS A 211 -7.45 14.33 -8.34
CA LYS A 211 -6.74 13.44 -9.27
C LYS A 211 -5.63 14.17 -10.01
N ILE A 212 -5.87 15.40 -10.48
CA ILE A 212 -4.83 16.22 -11.14
C ILE A 212 -3.70 16.56 -10.16
N ARG A 213 -4.02 16.91 -8.91
CA ARG A 213 -3.02 17.23 -7.87
C ARG A 213 -2.19 15.99 -7.50
N LEU A 214 -2.84 14.87 -7.20
CA LEU A 214 -2.20 13.58 -6.93
C LEU A 214 -1.29 13.17 -8.10
N HIS A 215 -1.78 13.31 -9.33
CA HIS A 215 -1.04 12.98 -10.54
C HIS A 215 0.18 13.87 -10.78
N ARG A 216 0.16 15.14 -10.36
CA ARG A 216 1.29 16.08 -10.56
C ARG A 216 2.28 16.08 -9.41
N LYS A 217 1.82 16.13 -8.17
CA LYS A 217 2.71 16.27 -6.99
C LYS A 217 3.20 14.92 -6.52
N THR A 218 2.29 14.00 -6.22
CA THR A 218 2.65 12.71 -5.63
C THR A 218 3.40 11.84 -6.64
N ALA A 219 2.92 11.72 -7.88
CA ALA A 219 3.64 10.95 -8.91
C ALA A 219 5.05 11.49 -9.17
N GLN A 220 5.22 12.82 -9.20
CA GLN A 220 6.54 13.41 -9.40
C GLN A 220 7.45 13.14 -8.21
N ALA A 221 6.95 13.24 -6.97
CA ALA A 221 7.76 12.91 -5.79
C ALA A 221 8.25 11.45 -5.78
N TYR A 222 7.43 10.51 -6.26
CA TYR A 222 7.89 9.13 -6.46
C TYR A 222 8.94 9.01 -7.56
N LEU A 223 8.85 9.77 -8.65
CA LEU A 223 9.89 9.75 -9.68
C LEU A 223 11.19 10.40 -9.19
N ASP A 224 11.08 11.55 -8.52
CA ASP A 224 12.20 12.29 -7.93
C ASP A 224 12.95 11.47 -6.88
N ALA A 225 12.27 10.60 -6.14
CA ALA A 225 12.90 9.68 -5.20
C ALA A 225 13.86 8.68 -5.87
N TYR A 226 13.73 8.48 -7.18
CA TYR A 226 14.55 7.57 -7.99
C TYR A 226 15.54 8.30 -8.90
N GLU A 227 15.60 9.63 -8.84
CA GLU A 227 16.66 10.38 -9.50
C GLU A 227 18.02 10.08 -8.84
N PRO A 228 19.12 10.02 -9.61
CA PRO A 228 20.41 9.52 -9.13
C PRO A 228 20.91 10.17 -7.84
N ASP A 229 20.77 11.49 -7.71
CA ASP A 229 21.25 12.26 -6.55
C ASP A 229 20.50 11.91 -5.26
N TYR A 230 19.21 11.57 -5.37
CA TYR A 230 18.39 11.19 -4.23
C TYR A 230 18.51 9.68 -3.95
N ALA A 231 18.42 8.85 -4.98
CA ALA A 231 18.42 7.40 -4.85
C ALA A 231 19.79 6.85 -4.47
N GLY A 232 20.88 7.39 -5.02
CA GLY A 232 22.25 6.87 -4.89
C GLY A 232 22.66 6.52 -3.46
N PRO A 233 22.66 7.49 -2.52
CA PRO A 233 23.01 7.23 -1.11
C PRO A 233 22.13 6.19 -0.43
N ARG A 234 20.88 6.03 -0.88
CA ARG A 234 19.92 5.06 -0.31
C ARG A 234 20.17 3.67 -0.88
N LEU A 235 20.49 3.56 -2.17
CA LEU A 235 20.92 2.31 -2.77
C LEU A 235 22.21 1.80 -2.14
N GLU A 236 23.13 2.66 -1.71
CA GLU A 236 24.30 2.26 -0.91
C GLU A 236 23.93 1.62 0.44
N ILE A 237 22.85 2.07 1.09
CA ILE A 237 22.31 1.42 2.30
C ILE A 237 21.81 0.02 1.95
N LEU A 238 21.09 -0.12 0.84
CA LEU A 238 20.58 -1.42 0.38
C LEU A 238 21.73 -2.40 0.06
N GLU A 239 22.78 -1.92 -0.60
CA GLU A 239 24.00 -2.71 -0.85
C GLU A 239 24.70 -3.10 0.46
N SER A 240 24.84 -2.17 1.40
CA SER A 240 25.48 -2.45 2.70
C SER A 240 24.71 -3.49 3.49
N MET A 241 23.38 -3.43 3.46
CA MET A 241 22.51 -4.43 4.09
C MET A 241 22.68 -5.81 3.44
N ALA A 242 22.73 -5.89 2.10
CA ALA A 242 22.99 -7.14 1.39
C ALA A 242 24.34 -7.76 1.77
N LYS A 243 25.41 -6.93 1.81
CA LYS A 243 26.76 -7.34 2.20
C LYS A 243 26.83 -7.80 3.65
N GLU A 244 26.09 -7.18 4.57
CA GLU A 244 26.04 -7.63 5.95
C GLU A 244 25.39 -9.02 6.07
N VAL A 245 24.29 -9.26 5.35
CA VAL A 245 23.63 -10.57 5.29
C VAL A 245 24.59 -11.62 4.73
N GLU A 246 25.27 -11.32 3.62
CA GLU A 246 26.23 -12.21 2.98
C GLU A 246 27.45 -12.50 3.87
N GLY A 247 27.99 -11.48 4.54
CA GLY A 247 29.11 -11.60 5.49
C GLY A 247 28.79 -12.51 6.69
N ARG A 248 27.51 -12.77 6.95
CA ARG A 248 27.02 -13.71 7.99
C ARG A 248 26.58 -15.06 7.40
N GLY A 249 26.85 -15.32 6.12
CA GLY A 249 26.52 -16.57 5.43
C GLY A 249 25.07 -16.68 4.98
N GLY A 250 24.30 -15.59 5.03
CA GLY A 250 22.93 -15.53 4.52
C GLY A 250 22.85 -15.02 3.09
N ARG A 251 21.65 -15.06 2.51
CA ARG A 251 21.34 -14.38 1.24
C ARG A 251 20.13 -13.48 1.39
N MET A 252 20.25 -12.26 0.88
CA MET A 252 19.14 -11.31 0.86
C MET A 252 18.45 -11.32 -0.51
N VAL A 253 17.13 -11.45 -0.51
CA VAL A 253 16.26 -11.32 -1.69
C VAL A 253 15.50 -10.02 -1.60
N LEU A 254 15.61 -9.20 -2.65
CA LEU A 254 14.83 -7.98 -2.83
C LEU A 254 13.53 -8.30 -3.58
N VAL A 255 12.38 -8.06 -2.96
CA VAL A 255 11.07 -8.25 -3.57
C VAL A 255 10.41 -6.89 -3.78
N ILE A 256 10.34 -6.43 -5.03
CA ILE A 256 9.83 -5.10 -5.36
C ILE A 256 8.31 -5.16 -5.50
N PHE A 257 7.60 -4.42 -4.64
CA PHE A 257 6.16 -4.21 -4.74
C PHE A 257 5.83 -3.00 -5.62
N PRO A 258 4.93 -3.13 -6.60
CA PRO A 258 4.42 -1.97 -7.33
C PRO A 258 3.46 -1.15 -6.47
N LEU A 259 3.32 0.13 -6.82
CA LEU A 259 2.21 0.92 -6.31
C LEU A 259 0.91 0.43 -6.93
N LEU A 260 -0.05 0.03 -6.09
CA LEU A 260 -1.37 -0.43 -6.54
C LEU A 260 -2.21 0.80 -6.89
N TYR A 261 -1.96 1.44 -8.02
CA TYR A 261 -2.70 2.66 -8.40
C TYR A 261 -3.37 2.54 -9.77
N ASP A 262 -2.57 2.40 -10.83
CA ASP A 262 -3.05 2.27 -12.20
C ASP A 262 -2.04 1.44 -12.98
N PHE A 263 -2.34 0.17 -13.20
CA PHE A 263 -1.49 -0.73 -13.98
C PHE A 263 -1.65 -0.53 -15.49
N ASP A 264 -2.80 -0.04 -15.96
CA ASP A 264 -3.04 0.20 -17.39
C ASP A 264 -2.15 1.35 -17.89
N ASN A 265 -1.86 2.34 -17.03
CA ASN A 265 -0.95 3.46 -17.31
C ASN A 265 0.16 3.59 -16.26
N TYR A 266 0.85 2.48 -15.95
CA TYR A 266 1.84 2.45 -14.88
C TYR A 266 3.06 3.34 -15.16
N ARG A 267 3.22 4.41 -14.37
CA ARG A 267 4.25 5.45 -14.59
C ARG A 267 5.61 5.15 -13.95
N PHE A 268 5.67 4.16 -13.06
CA PHE A 268 6.84 3.90 -12.21
C PHE A 268 7.71 2.77 -12.74
N GLU A 269 7.51 2.31 -13.98
CA GLU A 269 8.35 1.25 -14.59
C GLU A 269 9.83 1.60 -14.54
N LYS A 270 10.20 2.88 -14.72
CA LYS A 270 11.60 3.32 -14.60
C LYS A 270 12.18 3.12 -13.20
N CYS A 271 11.37 3.31 -12.15
CA CYS A 271 11.78 3.05 -10.76
C CYS A 271 12.05 1.56 -10.56
N HIS A 272 11.17 0.69 -11.10
CA HIS A 272 11.36 -0.75 -11.07
C HIS A 272 12.61 -1.19 -11.83
N ALA A 273 12.79 -0.70 -13.06
CA ALA A 273 13.97 -0.99 -13.88
C ALA A 273 15.28 -0.61 -13.16
N LEU A 274 15.33 0.60 -12.57
CA LEU A 274 16.48 1.05 -11.80
C LEU A 274 16.82 0.09 -10.64
N LEU A 275 15.82 -0.37 -9.89
CA LEU A 275 16.03 -1.32 -8.79
C LEU A 275 16.49 -2.69 -9.29
N ARG A 276 15.91 -3.20 -10.39
CA ARG A 276 16.31 -4.48 -11.02
C ARG A 276 17.76 -4.40 -11.50
N ASP A 277 18.11 -3.35 -12.22
CA ASP A 277 19.47 -3.14 -12.76
C ASP A 277 20.48 -2.96 -11.63
N PHE A 278 20.14 -2.18 -10.60
CA PHE A 278 20.96 -2.05 -9.40
C PHE A 278 21.21 -3.40 -8.72
N ALA A 279 20.14 -4.15 -8.45
CA ALA A 279 20.26 -5.45 -7.77
C ALA A 279 21.07 -6.45 -8.60
N ALA A 280 20.85 -6.52 -9.91
CA ALA A 280 21.63 -7.35 -10.83
C ALA A 280 23.12 -6.98 -10.82
N ASN A 281 23.45 -5.68 -10.90
CA ASN A 281 24.83 -5.20 -10.85
C ASN A 281 25.54 -5.50 -9.52
N LYS A 282 24.79 -5.61 -8.43
CA LYS A 282 25.31 -5.91 -7.09
C LYS A 282 25.21 -7.39 -6.71
N GLY A 283 24.70 -8.25 -7.61
CA GLY A 283 24.52 -9.68 -7.33
C GLY A 283 23.46 -9.98 -6.27
N ILE A 284 22.50 -9.07 -6.06
CA ILE A 284 21.38 -9.24 -5.13
C ILE A 284 20.23 -9.93 -5.89
N PRO A 285 19.79 -11.14 -5.48
CA PRO A 285 18.59 -11.75 -6.04
C PRO A 285 17.38 -10.81 -5.95
N VAL A 286 16.72 -10.57 -7.07
CA VAL A 286 15.60 -9.61 -7.17
C VAL A 286 14.39 -10.25 -7.84
N LEU A 287 13.23 -10.08 -7.20
CA LEU A 287 11.92 -10.43 -7.74
C LEU A 287 11.09 -9.14 -7.87
N ASP A 288 10.73 -8.79 -9.10
CA ASP A 288 9.77 -7.72 -9.35
C ASP A 288 8.36 -8.29 -9.46
N LEU A 289 7.45 -7.81 -8.61
CA LEU A 289 6.06 -8.28 -8.59
C LEU A 289 5.17 -7.57 -9.61
N LEU A 290 5.62 -6.48 -10.25
CA LEU A 290 4.82 -5.74 -11.22
C LEU A 290 4.24 -6.62 -12.35
N PRO A 291 4.99 -7.55 -12.99
CA PRO A 291 4.43 -8.41 -14.04
C PRO A 291 3.27 -9.29 -13.59
N ALA A 292 3.29 -9.77 -12.34
CA ALA A 292 2.24 -10.60 -11.79
C ALA A 292 1.03 -9.77 -11.34
N PHE A 293 1.27 -8.59 -10.78
CA PHE A 293 0.22 -7.70 -10.29
C PHE A 293 -0.54 -7.01 -11.43
N SER A 294 0.15 -6.65 -12.52
CA SER A 294 -0.45 -5.98 -13.70
C SER A 294 -1.42 -6.86 -14.50
N GLN A 295 -1.51 -8.16 -14.18
CA GLN A 295 -2.55 -9.06 -14.72
C GLN A 295 -3.93 -8.82 -14.10
N HIS A 296 -4.01 -8.00 -13.05
CA HIS A 296 -5.23 -7.67 -12.33
C HIS A 296 -5.56 -6.17 -12.46
N LYS A 297 -6.79 -5.77 -12.15
CA LYS A 297 -7.07 -4.35 -11.94
C LYS A 297 -6.57 -3.93 -10.56
N ALA A 298 -5.96 -2.75 -10.47
CA ALA A 298 -5.37 -2.27 -9.22
C ALA A 298 -6.38 -2.28 -8.05
N HIS A 299 -7.63 -1.87 -8.31
CA HIS A 299 -8.70 -1.84 -7.31
C HIS A 299 -9.12 -3.22 -6.78
N ASP A 300 -8.92 -4.29 -7.55
CA ASP A 300 -9.16 -5.65 -7.08
C ASP A 300 -8.13 -6.09 -6.03
N LEU A 301 -6.99 -5.39 -5.97
CA LEU A 301 -5.86 -5.68 -5.09
C LEU A 301 -5.82 -4.76 -3.86
N TRP A 302 -6.73 -3.79 -3.74
CA TRP A 302 -6.81 -2.88 -2.60
C TRP A 302 -7.54 -3.50 -1.42
N VAL A 303 -7.12 -3.13 -0.21
CA VAL A 303 -7.84 -3.45 1.02
C VAL A 303 -9.21 -2.77 1.02
N ASN A 304 -9.23 -1.49 0.66
CA ASN A 304 -10.43 -0.65 0.64
C ASN A 304 -10.33 0.40 -0.48
N PRO A 305 -11.45 0.91 -1.02
CA PRO A 305 -11.42 2.03 -1.96
C PRO A 305 -10.68 3.29 -1.48
N THR A 306 -10.52 3.50 -0.17
CA THR A 306 -9.71 4.60 0.39
C THR A 306 -8.32 4.16 0.86
N ASP A 307 -7.99 2.88 0.72
CA ASP A 307 -6.76 2.27 1.22
C ASP A 307 -6.23 1.23 0.22
N HIS A 308 -5.28 1.67 -0.59
CA HIS A 308 -4.65 0.92 -1.66
C HIS A 308 -3.50 0.03 -1.16
N HIS A 309 -3.36 -0.19 0.16
CA HIS A 309 -2.53 -1.30 0.65
C HIS A 309 -2.96 -2.63 0.01
N PRO A 310 -2.03 -3.59 -0.14
CA PRO A 310 -2.31 -4.89 -0.73
C PRO A 310 -3.30 -5.65 0.14
N ASN A 311 -4.37 -6.15 -0.47
CA ASN A 311 -5.32 -7.03 0.21
C ASN A 311 -4.87 -8.50 0.25
N GLU A 312 -5.69 -9.38 0.80
CA GLU A 312 -5.39 -10.81 0.92
C GLU A 312 -5.14 -11.52 -0.43
N LEU A 313 -5.72 -11.02 -1.53
CA LEU A 313 -5.45 -11.52 -2.89
C LEU A 313 -4.06 -11.08 -3.36
N ALA A 314 -3.71 -9.80 -3.18
CA ALA A 314 -2.37 -9.28 -3.47
C ALA A 314 -1.28 -10.00 -2.65
N HIS A 315 -1.54 -10.25 -1.36
CA HIS A 315 -0.65 -11.04 -0.52
C HIS A 315 -0.52 -12.50 -0.98
N ALA A 316 -1.60 -13.11 -1.49
CA ALA A 316 -1.54 -14.44 -2.06
C ALA A 316 -0.75 -14.49 -3.37
N ILE A 317 -0.85 -13.46 -4.22
CA ILE A 317 -0.04 -13.31 -5.44
C ILE A 317 1.44 -13.18 -5.05
N ALA A 318 1.77 -12.24 -4.16
CA ALA A 318 3.14 -12.03 -3.70
C ALA A 318 3.75 -13.30 -3.11
N ALA A 319 3.05 -13.97 -2.18
CA ALA A 319 3.55 -15.20 -1.56
C ALA A 319 3.84 -16.30 -2.59
N ARG A 320 2.97 -16.45 -3.61
CA ARG A 320 3.15 -17.44 -4.67
C ARG A 320 4.33 -17.13 -5.57
N GLU A 321 4.51 -15.88 -5.99
CA GLU A 321 5.65 -15.51 -6.83
C GLU A 321 6.96 -15.59 -6.05
N ILE A 322 6.98 -15.20 -4.77
CA ILE A 322 8.15 -15.38 -3.90
C ILE A 322 8.47 -16.87 -3.76
N PHE A 323 7.47 -17.72 -3.51
CA PHE A 323 7.69 -19.17 -3.41
C PHE A 323 8.30 -19.76 -4.69
N ARG A 324 7.79 -19.38 -5.87
CA ARG A 324 8.35 -19.82 -7.16
C ARG A 324 9.78 -19.35 -7.35
N PHE A 325 10.04 -18.06 -7.09
CA PHE A 325 11.35 -17.46 -7.21
C PHE A 325 12.38 -18.13 -6.30
N LEU A 326 12.05 -18.32 -5.02
CA LEU A 326 12.93 -18.99 -4.06
C LEU A 326 13.25 -20.43 -4.47
N ASN A 327 12.30 -21.15 -5.08
CA ASN A 327 12.58 -22.49 -5.62
C ASN A 327 13.48 -22.48 -6.85
N GLN A 328 13.32 -21.49 -7.73
CA GLN A 328 14.16 -21.34 -8.92
C GLN A 328 15.61 -20.99 -8.54
N GLU A 329 15.78 -20.14 -7.53
CA GLU A 329 17.07 -19.70 -7.01
C GLU A 329 17.71 -20.70 -6.01
N ASN A 330 16.99 -21.78 -5.65
CA ASN A 330 17.38 -22.73 -4.58
C ASN A 330 17.68 -22.02 -3.24
N LEU A 331 16.76 -21.17 -2.77
CA LEU A 331 16.86 -20.39 -1.54
C LEU A 331 15.77 -20.77 -0.50
N PRO A 332 16.13 -20.94 0.79
CA PRO A 332 17.50 -21.08 1.28
C PRO A 332 18.17 -22.34 0.68
N PRO A 333 19.51 -22.37 0.56
CA PRO A 333 20.20 -23.59 0.13
C PRO A 333 19.87 -24.71 1.14
N LEU A 334 19.28 -25.80 0.64
CA LEU A 334 18.91 -26.98 1.43
C LEU A 334 20.14 -27.79 1.87
#